data_AF-A0A7Y8LKN1-F1
#
_entry.id   AF-A0A7Y8LKN1-F1
#
_cell.length_a   1.000
_cell.length_b   1.000
_cell.length_c   1.000
_cell.angle_alpha   90.00
_cell.angle_beta   90.00
_cell.angle_gamma   90.00
#
_symmetry.space_group_name_H-M   'P 1'
#
loop_
_entity.id
_entity.type
_entity.pdbx_description
1 polymer ?
#
loop_
_entity_poly.entity_id
_entity_poly.type
_entity_poly.pdbx_seq_one_letter_code
_entity_poly.pdbx_strand_id
1 'polypeptide(L)'
;MIKICDVNIEAKEKLPQFFVDKSGIGVHFVDAFIKPMNVKFDDGTQVSCKRKGLKITLTAGTKKGEGLLRRIAVSTDPKIMLIAALQEAAENAEIKLEITASEIFMEF
;
A
#
# COMPACT_ATOMS: atom_id res chain seq x y z
N MET A 1 2.47 9.09 -15.51
CA MET A 1 1.65 8.55 -14.41
C MET A 1 0.40 7.88 -14.98
N ILE A 2 0.13 6.66 -14.55
CA ILE A 2 -1.04 5.85 -14.93
C ILE A 2 -1.85 5.59 -13.67
N LYS A 3 -3.18 5.78 -13.75
CA LYS A 3 -4.08 5.43 -12.65
C LYS A 3 -4.12 3.91 -12.50
N ILE A 4 -3.78 3.40 -11.31
CA ILE A 4 -3.86 1.95 -11.03
C ILE A 4 -5.24 1.59 -10.45
N CYS A 5 -5.76 2.35 -9.49
CA CYS A 5 -7.04 2.07 -8.83
C CYS A 5 -7.54 3.30 -8.06
N ASP A 6 -8.81 3.24 -7.65
CA ASP A 6 -9.36 4.15 -6.64
C ASP A 6 -8.93 3.71 -5.23
N VAL A 7 -8.77 4.68 -4.32
CA VAL A 7 -8.53 4.44 -2.90
C VAL A 7 -9.78 3.81 -2.29
N ASN A 8 -9.61 2.70 -1.58
CA ASN A 8 -10.70 2.09 -0.83
C ASN A 8 -11.05 2.93 0.41
N ILE A 9 -12.11 3.75 0.32
CA ILE A 9 -12.56 4.62 1.41
C ILE A 9 -13.03 3.79 2.61
N GLU A 10 -13.68 2.64 2.36
CA GLU A 10 -14.17 1.70 3.40
C GLU A 10 -13.03 1.07 4.21
N ALA A 11 -11.78 1.11 3.72
CA ALA A 11 -10.65 0.64 4.50
C ALA A 11 -10.57 1.36 5.87
N LYS A 12 -10.94 2.65 5.92
CA LYS A 12 -10.93 3.45 7.15
C LYS A 12 -11.83 2.87 8.25
N GLU A 13 -12.89 2.16 7.90
CA GLU A 13 -13.80 1.50 8.83
C GLU A 13 -13.19 0.26 9.48
N LYS A 14 -12.00 -0.17 9.04
CA LYS A 14 -11.28 -1.33 9.60
C LYS A 14 -10.15 -0.96 10.55
N LEU A 15 -10.10 0.31 10.94
CA LEU A 15 -9.13 0.83 11.90
C LEU A 15 -9.51 0.44 13.34
N PRO A 16 -8.58 0.60 14.32
CA PRO A 16 -8.73 0.09 15.69
C PRO A 16 -9.99 0.53 16.44
N GLN A 17 -10.60 1.65 16.05
CA GLN A 17 -11.89 2.09 16.58
C GLN A 17 -13.02 1.07 16.32
N PHE A 18 -12.86 0.24 15.28
CA PHE A 18 -13.83 -0.76 14.84
C PHE A 18 -13.31 -2.21 14.98
N PHE A 19 -11.99 -2.42 14.90
CA PHE A 19 -11.38 -3.76 14.96
C PHE A 19 -10.13 -3.81 15.84
N VAL A 20 -10.12 -4.66 16.86
CA VAL A 20 -8.95 -4.83 17.74
C VAL A 20 -7.78 -5.46 16.95
N ASP A 21 -6.71 -4.68 16.75
CA ASP A 21 -5.46 -5.16 16.15
C ASP A 21 -4.33 -5.21 17.19
N LYS A 22 -3.84 -6.41 17.49
CA LYS A 22 -2.74 -6.63 18.44
C LYS A 22 -1.36 -6.32 17.86
N SER A 23 -1.24 -6.20 16.54
CA SER A 23 0.05 -5.96 15.88
C SER A 23 0.47 -4.48 15.88
N GLY A 24 -0.48 -3.57 16.08
CA GLY A 24 -0.26 -2.13 16.08
C GLY A 24 0.00 -1.54 14.70
N ILE A 25 -0.33 -2.23 13.61
CA ILE A 25 -0.17 -1.74 12.22
C ILE A 25 -1.49 -1.55 11.48
N GLY A 26 -2.63 -1.80 12.12
CA GLY A 26 -3.94 -1.77 11.50
C GLY A 26 -4.07 -2.82 10.40
N VAL A 27 -3.75 -4.08 10.66
CA VAL A 27 -3.71 -5.16 9.64
C VAL A 27 -4.92 -5.17 8.72
N HIS A 28 -6.13 -5.07 9.28
CA HIS A 28 -7.37 -5.08 8.50
C HIS A 28 -7.54 -3.84 7.62
N PHE A 29 -7.11 -2.68 8.10
CA PHE A 29 -7.05 -1.44 7.31
C PHE A 29 -6.05 -1.59 6.17
N VAL A 30 -4.82 -2.04 6.47
CA VAL A 30 -3.76 -2.21 5.46
C VAL A 30 -4.19 -3.15 4.35
N ASP A 31 -4.71 -4.34 4.71
CA ASP A 31 -5.13 -5.34 3.72
C ASP A 31 -6.28 -4.81 2.85
N ALA A 32 -7.23 -4.07 3.43
CA ALA A 32 -8.33 -3.48 2.68
C ALA A 32 -7.91 -2.32 1.78
N PHE A 33 -6.90 -1.54 2.20
CA PHE A 33 -6.37 -0.43 1.43
C PHE A 33 -5.59 -0.91 0.21
N ILE A 34 -4.73 -1.93 0.36
CA ILE A 34 -3.87 -2.40 -0.74
C ILE A 34 -4.59 -3.35 -1.71
N LYS A 35 -5.73 -3.93 -1.31
CA LYS A 35 -6.48 -4.90 -2.13
C LYS A 35 -6.77 -4.40 -3.56
N PRO A 36 -7.26 -3.16 -3.78
CA PRO A 36 -7.56 -2.65 -5.12
C PRO A 36 -6.33 -2.41 -5.98
N MET A 37 -5.11 -2.34 -5.41
CA MET A 37 -3.88 -2.11 -6.18
C MET A 37 -3.46 -3.34 -7.00
N ASN A 38 -4.10 -4.49 -6.83
CA ASN A 38 -3.82 -5.69 -7.61
C ASN A 38 -4.57 -5.63 -8.95
N VAL A 39 -3.91 -5.07 -9.97
CA VAL A 39 -4.51 -4.77 -11.27
C VAL A 39 -3.65 -5.36 -12.39
N LYS A 40 -4.30 -5.82 -13.44
CA LYS A 40 -3.64 -6.25 -14.68
C LYS A 40 -4.10 -5.32 -15.80
N PHE A 41 -3.14 -4.70 -16.48
CA PHE A 41 -3.39 -3.81 -17.61
C PHE A 41 -3.46 -4.60 -18.93
N ASP A 42 -4.07 -3.99 -19.94
CA ASP A 42 -4.27 -4.59 -21.27
C ASP A 42 -2.95 -4.82 -22.03
N ASP A 43 -1.91 -4.06 -21.69
CA ASP A 43 -0.54 -4.24 -22.18
C ASP A 43 0.18 -5.46 -21.58
N GLY A 44 -0.48 -6.18 -20.66
CA GLY A 44 0.07 -7.34 -19.95
C GLY A 44 0.83 -6.98 -18.67
N THR A 45 1.03 -5.70 -18.36
CA THR A 45 1.67 -5.24 -17.13
C THR A 45 0.80 -5.59 -15.92
N GLN A 46 1.36 -6.30 -14.96
CA GLN A 46 0.69 -6.65 -13.71
C GLN A 46 1.24 -5.81 -12.56
N VAL A 47 0.36 -5.08 -11.87
CA VAL A 47 0.64 -4.43 -10.60
C VAL A 47 0.08 -5.29 -9.48
N SER A 48 0.90 -5.55 -8.46
CA SER A 48 0.46 -6.22 -7.25
C SER A 48 1.06 -5.57 -6.01
N CYS A 49 0.23 -5.41 -4.99
CA CYS A 49 0.63 -4.92 -3.68
C CYS A 49 0.10 -5.90 -2.64
N LYS A 50 1.02 -6.48 -1.86
CA LYS A 50 0.67 -7.47 -0.82
C LYS A 50 1.45 -7.23 0.45
N ARG A 51 0.79 -7.50 1.58
CA ARG A 51 1.41 -7.50 2.89
C ARG A 51 1.85 -8.92 3.26
N LYS A 52 3.06 -9.06 3.78
CA LYS A 52 3.56 -10.30 4.41
C LYS A 52 4.09 -9.97 5.80
N GLY A 53 3.30 -10.23 6.83
CA GLY A 53 3.61 -9.82 8.20
C GLY A 53 3.66 -8.31 8.32
N LEU A 54 4.83 -7.76 8.67
CA LEU A 54 5.10 -6.32 8.76
C LEU A 54 5.63 -5.71 7.46
N LYS A 55 5.77 -6.48 6.38
CA LYS A 55 6.35 -6.00 5.13
C LYS A 55 5.27 -5.76 4.08
N ILE A 56 5.38 -4.67 3.32
CA ILE A 56 4.68 -4.44 2.06
C ILE A 56 5.61 -4.80 0.91
N THR A 57 5.10 -5.59 -0.04
CA THR A 57 5.78 -5.88 -1.29
C THR A 57 4.96 -5.32 -2.42
N LEU A 58 5.58 -4.41 -3.19
CA LEU A 58 5.03 -3.80 -4.39
C LEU A 58 5.74 -4.41 -5.61
N THR A 59 4.98 -4.82 -6.61
CA THR A 59 5.50 -5.39 -7.85
C THR A 59 4.73 -4.81 -9.02
N ALA A 60 5.44 -4.44 -10.06
CA ALA A 60 4.98 -3.73 -11.23
C ALA A 60 5.69 -4.30 -12.46
N GLY A 61 5.09 -5.29 -13.13
CA GLY A 61 5.76 -6.05 -14.18
C GLY A 61 7.02 -6.73 -13.66
N THR A 62 8.19 -6.33 -14.15
CA THR A 62 9.50 -6.82 -13.72
C THR A 62 10.08 -6.07 -12.52
N LYS A 63 9.54 -4.90 -12.19
CA LYS A 63 9.99 -4.06 -11.07
C LYS A 63 9.39 -4.56 -9.76
N LYS A 64 10.20 -4.61 -8.71
CA LYS A 64 9.78 -5.09 -7.40
C LYS A 64 10.54 -4.37 -6.29
N GLY A 65 9.79 -3.96 -5.26
CA GLY A 65 10.35 -3.30 -4.09
C GLY A 65 9.57 -3.66 -2.83
N GLU A 66 10.19 -3.39 -1.70
CA GLU A 66 9.68 -3.77 -0.39
C GLU A 66 9.78 -2.59 0.57
N GLY A 67 8.78 -2.45 1.45
CA GLY A 67 8.76 -1.43 2.50
C GLY A 67 8.29 -2.03 3.82
N LEU A 68 8.71 -1.44 4.94
CA LEU A 68 8.47 -1.99 6.27
C LEU A 68 7.45 -1.17 7.06
N LEU A 69 6.39 -1.84 7.52
CA LEU A 69 5.42 -1.33 8.49
C LEU A 69 6.02 -1.38 9.90
N ARG A 70 5.49 -0.55 10.81
CA ARG A 70 5.88 -0.49 12.23
C ARG A 70 7.28 0.06 12.49
N ARG A 71 7.61 1.19 11.86
CA ARG A 71 8.73 2.02 12.31
C ARG A 71 8.21 3.03 13.32
N ILE A 72 8.62 2.89 14.59
CA ILE A 72 8.33 3.89 15.63
C ILE A 72 8.83 5.27 15.20
N ALA A 73 9.93 5.33 14.45
CA ALA A 73 10.48 6.56 13.89
C ALA A 73 9.56 7.28 12.88
N VAL A 74 8.52 6.61 12.35
CA VAL A 74 7.58 7.19 11.38
C VAL A 74 6.32 7.68 12.09
N SER A 75 5.53 6.78 12.68
CA SER A 75 4.31 7.10 13.43
C SER A 75 3.72 5.85 14.07
N THR A 76 2.83 6.02 15.06
CA THR A 76 1.94 4.97 15.57
C THR A 76 0.62 4.89 14.80
N ASP A 77 0.30 5.86 13.93
CA ASP A 77 -0.89 5.84 13.09
C ASP A 77 -0.73 4.85 11.91
N PRO A 78 -1.58 3.80 11.81
CA PRO A 78 -1.58 2.85 10.70
C PRO A 78 -1.64 3.48 9.31
N LYS A 79 -2.33 4.61 9.15
CA LYS A 79 -2.42 5.33 7.88
C LYS A 79 -1.05 5.86 7.48
N ILE A 80 -0.38 6.56 8.39
CA ILE A 80 0.94 7.15 8.13
C ILE A 80 1.97 6.05 7.89
N MET A 81 1.95 4.98 8.69
CA MET A 81 2.83 3.82 8.50
C MET A 81 2.65 3.16 7.13
N LEU A 82 1.41 3.00 6.69
CA LEU A 82 1.13 2.38 5.38
C LEU A 82 1.65 3.24 4.24
N ILE A 83 1.38 4.55 4.25
CA ILE A 83 1.85 5.46 3.22
C ILE A 83 3.38 5.46 3.15
N ALA A 84 4.07 5.53 4.29
CA ALA A 84 5.53 5.47 4.33
C ALA A 84 6.08 4.13 3.79
N ALA A 85 5.46 3.00 4.15
CA ALA A 85 5.88 1.69 3.65
C ALA A 85 5.62 1.52 2.13
N LEU A 86 4.54 2.11 1.62
CA LEU A 86 4.26 2.12 0.18
C LEU A 86 5.27 2.97 -0.60
N GLN A 87 5.64 4.15 -0.07
CA GLN A 87 6.65 5.01 -0.68
C GLN A 87 8.02 4.32 -0.70
N GLU A 88 8.43 3.72 0.42
CA GLU A 88 9.68 2.95 0.46
C GLU A 88 9.67 1.77 -0.53
N ALA A 89 8.55 1.04 -0.63
CA ALA A 89 8.43 -0.04 -1.59
C ALA A 89 8.49 0.46 -3.05
N ALA A 90 7.98 1.67 -3.31
CA ALA A 90 8.05 2.30 -4.62
C ALA A 90 9.48 2.75 -4.96
N GLU A 91 10.17 3.43 -4.02
CA GLU A 91 11.58 3.81 -4.16
C GLU A 91 12.48 2.60 -4.43
N ASN A 92 12.32 1.52 -3.65
CA ASN A 92 13.09 0.29 -3.82
C ASN A 92 12.75 -0.47 -5.11
N ALA A 93 11.59 -0.21 -5.71
CA ALA A 93 11.21 -0.76 -7.01
C ALA A 93 11.60 0.15 -8.18
N GLU A 94 12.21 1.32 -7.89
CA GLU A 94 12.48 2.37 -8.87
C GLU A 94 11.23 2.80 -9.65
N ILE A 95 10.10 2.94 -8.95
CA ILE A 95 8.83 3.45 -9.49
C ILE A 95 8.40 4.66 -8.67
N LYS A 96 7.71 5.61 -9.30
CA LYS A 96 7.05 6.68 -8.56
C LYS A 96 5.63 6.26 -8.23
N LEU A 97 5.25 6.40 -6.97
CA LEU A 97 3.91 6.13 -6.49
C LEU A 97 3.30 7.42 -5.95
N GLU A 98 2.17 7.82 -6.51
CA GLU A 98 1.40 8.97 -6.01
C GLU A 98 0.06 8.48 -5.47
N ILE A 99 -0.22 8.82 -4.21
CA ILE A 99 -1.45 8.46 -3.51
C ILE A 99 -2.17 9.76 -3.20
N THR A 100 -3.32 9.98 -3.84
CA THR A 100 -4.17 11.13 -3.57
C THR A 100 -5.25 10.76 -2.56
N ALA A 101 -6.21 11.68 -2.32
CA ALA A 101 -7.33 11.40 -1.43
C ALA A 101 -8.26 10.28 -1.94
N SER A 102 -8.31 10.07 -3.25
CA SER A 102 -9.28 9.19 -3.91
C SER A 102 -8.67 8.21 -4.90
N GLU A 103 -7.45 8.43 -5.37
CA GLU A 103 -6.86 7.68 -6.48
C GLU A 103 -5.40 7.34 -6.20
N ILE A 104 -4.93 6.25 -6.80
CA ILE A 104 -3.53 5.85 -6.75
C ILE A 104 -2.98 5.82 -8.18
N PHE A 105 -1.84 6.47 -8.36
CA PHE A 105 -1.12 6.56 -9.64
C PHE A 105 0.28 5.98 -9.51
N MET A 106 0.78 5.46 -10.62
CA MET A 106 2.13 4.91 -10.72
C MET A 106 2.84 5.39 -11.98
N GLU A 107 4.15 5.56 -11.90
CA GLU A 107 5.05 5.80 -13.03
C GLU A 107 6.18 4.77 -12.96
N PHE A 108 6.32 3.99 -14.03
CA PHE A 108 7.35 2.98 -14.19
C PHE A 108 8.59 3.57 -14.86
#